data_AF-A0A1G7HJY2-F1
#
_entry.id   AF-A0A1G7HJY2-F1
#
_cell.length_a   1.000
_cell.length_b   1.000
_cell.length_c   1.000
_cell.angle_alpha   90.00
_cell.angle_beta   90.00
_cell.angle_gamma   90.00
#
_symmetry.space_group_name_H-M   'P 1'
#
loop_
_entity.id
_entity.type
_entity.pdbx_description
1 polymer ?
#
loop_
_entity_poly.entity_id
_entity_poly.type
_entity_poly.pdbx_seq_one_letter_code
_entity_poly.pdbx_strand_id
1 'polypeptide(L)'
;MLKLPRLPDRTPVRLTVTLDAPLNADLKEYAALYEATYGDTESVSDLIPFMLRAFLDGDRAFTRARKDGLGDGDDPATPKRRRRRLGGEGSTDSPETTSQATSS
;
A
#
# COMPACT_ATOMS: atom_id res chain seq x y z
N MET A 1 -18.00 -4.98 -29.70
CA MET A 1 -17.95 -4.76 -28.24
C MET A 1 -16.49 -4.74 -27.81
N LEU A 2 -16.03 -3.65 -27.19
CA LEU A 2 -14.65 -3.51 -26.73
C LEU A 2 -14.48 -4.25 -25.39
N LYS A 3 -13.47 -5.12 -25.29
CA LYS A 3 -13.17 -5.95 -24.10
C LYS A 3 -12.16 -5.30 -23.15
N LEU A 4 -11.59 -4.16 -23.53
CA LEU A 4 -10.60 -3.46 -22.72
C LEU A 4 -11.32 -2.42 -21.83
N PRO A 5 -11.30 -2.57 -20.49
CA PRO A 5 -11.78 -1.54 -19.59
C PRO A 5 -10.95 -0.26 -19.73
N ARG A 6 -11.53 0.88 -19.34
CA ARG A 6 -10.84 2.18 -19.37
C ARG A 6 -9.52 2.07 -18.63
N LEU A 7 -8.44 2.53 -19.26
CA LEU A 7 -7.13 2.58 -18.63
C LEU A 7 -7.19 3.46 -17.37
N PRO A 8 -6.42 3.12 -16.32
CA PRO A 8 -6.32 3.95 -15.13
C PRO A 8 -5.87 5.37 -15.50
N ASP A 9 -6.22 6.34 -14.66
CA ASP A 9 -5.69 7.69 -14.79
C ASP A 9 -4.16 7.63 -14.67
N ARG A 10 -3.48 8.20 -15.67
CA ARG A 10 -2.02 8.25 -15.77
C ARG A 10 -1.52 9.69 -15.75
N THR A 11 -2.37 10.64 -15.34
CA THR A 11 -2.02 12.05 -15.29
C THR A 11 -0.85 12.23 -14.31
N PRO A 12 0.33 12.68 -14.78
CA PRO A 12 1.44 12.94 -13.88
C PRO A 12 1.09 14.07 -12.93
N VAL A 13 1.29 13.85 -11.63
CA VAL A 13 1.05 14.85 -10.58
C VAL A 13 2.36 15.57 -10.28
N ARG A 14 2.35 16.90 -10.33
CA ARG A 14 3.51 17.72 -9.92
C ARG A 14 3.46 17.95 -8.41
N LEU A 15 4.54 17.59 -7.73
CA LEU A 15 4.75 17.87 -6.32
C LEU A 15 5.92 18.84 -6.15
N THR A 16 5.73 19.92 -5.39
CA THR A 16 6.79 20.85 -5.01
C THR A 16 7.19 20.56 -3.57
N VAL A 17 8.48 20.34 -3.32
CA VAL A 17 9.05 20.08 -1.98
C VAL A 17 10.19 21.05 -1.69
N THR A 18 10.36 21.41 -0.43
CA THR A 18 11.52 22.17 0.05
C THR A 18 12.46 21.21 0.75
N LEU A 19 13.73 21.23 0.37
CA LEU A 19 14.79 20.42 0.97
C LEU A 19 15.70 21.34 1.78
N ASP A 20 16.23 20.84 2.89
CA ASP A 20 17.32 21.54 3.58
C ASP A 20 18.65 21.40 2.81
N ALA A 21 19.62 22.23 3.17
CA ALA A 21 20.91 22.24 2.49
C ALA A 21 21.67 20.91 2.61
N PRO A 22 21.71 20.22 3.77
CA PRO A 22 22.34 18.91 3.89
C PRO A 22 21.73 17.86 2.96
N LEU A 23 20.40 17.70 2.96
CA LEU A 23 19.75 16.70 2.11
C LEU A 23 19.98 16.98 0.62
N ASN A 24 19.98 18.25 0.21
CA ASN A 24 20.30 18.61 -1.16
C ASN A 24 21.77 18.28 -1.54
N ALA A 25 22.71 18.37 -0.61
CA ALA A 25 24.10 17.97 -0.85
C ALA A 25 24.21 16.44 -1.01
N ASP A 26 23.59 15.68 -0.11
CA ASP A 26 23.59 14.22 -0.14
C ASP A 26 22.96 13.69 -1.44
N LEU A 27 21.86 14.30 -1.90
CA LEU A 27 21.21 13.92 -3.15
C LEU A 27 22.09 14.18 -4.38
N LYS A 28 22.89 15.26 -4.38
CA LYS A 28 23.83 15.55 -5.47
C LYS A 28 24.99 14.57 -5.49
N GLU A 29 25.51 14.20 -4.32
CA GLU A 29 26.55 13.19 -4.21
C GLU A 29 26.03 11.82 -4.67
N TYR A 30 24.79 11.48 -4.31
CA TYR A 30 24.14 10.27 -4.81
C TYR A 30 24.01 10.26 -6.34
N ALA A 31 23.63 11.38 -6.96
CA ALA A 31 23.56 11.48 -8.42
C ALA A 31 24.94 11.28 -9.08
N ALA A 32 26.01 11.83 -8.49
CA ALA A 32 27.37 11.61 -8.97
C ALA A 32 27.80 10.13 -8.83
N LEU A 33 27.40 9.47 -7.74
CA LEU A 33 27.64 8.04 -7.56
C LEU A 33 26.86 7.19 -8.57
N TYR A 34 25.63 7.57 -8.90
CA TYR A 34 24.82 6.91 -9.91
C TYR A 34 25.52 6.94 -11.28
N GLU A 35 25.97 8.12 -11.71
CA GLU A 35 26.75 8.27 -12.95
C GLU A 35 28.03 7.43 -12.91
N ALA A 36 28.79 7.47 -11.81
CA ALA A 36 30.01 6.67 -11.68
C ALA A 36 29.73 5.15 -11.74
N THR A 37 28.55 4.71 -11.31
CA THR A 37 28.17 3.29 -11.27
C THR A 37 27.64 2.79 -12.62
N TYR A 38 26.84 3.59 -13.31
CA TYR A 38 26.10 3.15 -14.51
C TYR A 38 26.54 3.83 -15.80
N GLY A 39 27.32 4.91 -15.74
CA GLY A 39 27.78 5.70 -16.88
C GLY A 39 26.75 6.70 -17.41
N ASP A 40 25.55 6.71 -16.84
CA ASP A 40 24.45 7.60 -17.25
C ASP A 40 24.28 8.74 -16.24
N THR A 41 24.34 9.98 -16.73
CA THR A 41 24.10 11.18 -15.92
C THR A 41 22.59 11.43 -15.81
N GLU A 42 22.07 11.37 -14.59
CA GLU A 42 20.67 11.65 -14.29
C GLU A 42 20.55 12.78 -13.26
N SER A 43 19.54 13.64 -13.43
CA SER A 43 19.32 14.73 -12.48
C SER A 43 18.72 14.20 -11.17
N VAL A 44 18.95 14.90 -10.06
CA VAL A 44 18.33 14.58 -8.78
C VAL A 44 16.80 14.50 -8.90
N SER A 45 16.18 15.42 -9.65
CA SER A 45 14.73 15.42 -9.89
C SER A 45 14.23 14.19 -10.63
N ASP A 46 15.04 13.62 -11.52
CA ASP A 46 14.67 12.43 -12.29
C ASP A 46 14.88 11.15 -11.48
N LEU A 47 15.85 11.14 -10.56
CA LEU A 47 16.10 10.03 -9.65
C LEU A 47 15.07 9.94 -8.50
N ILE A 48 14.60 11.07 -7.97
CA ILE A 48 13.68 11.13 -6.82
C ILE A 48 12.44 10.22 -6.98
N PRO A 49 11.71 10.21 -8.12
CA PRO A 49 10.57 9.32 -8.30
C PRO A 49 10.91 7.83 -8.11
N PHE A 50 12.08 7.39 -8.57
CA PHE A 50 12.54 6.00 -8.41
C PHE A 50 13.00 5.70 -6.99
N MET A 51 13.70 6.65 -6.35
CA MET A 51 14.09 6.54 -4.94
C MET A 51 12.86 6.39 -4.04
N LEU A 52 11.83 7.23 -4.26
CA LEU A 52 10.58 7.17 -3.49
C LEU A 52 9.82 5.88 -3.75
N ARG A 53 9.84 5.36 -4.99
CA ARG A 53 9.25 4.05 -5.30
C ARG A 53 9.94 2.94 -4.51
N ALA A 54 11.27 2.88 -4.58
CA ALA A 54 12.08 1.89 -3.88
C ALA A 54 11.89 1.98 -2.35
N PHE A 55 11.81 3.19 -1.80
CA PHE A 55 11.52 3.43 -0.39
C PHE A 55 10.16 2.85 0.03
N LEU A 56 9.08 3.18 -0.70
CA LEU A 56 7.73 2.70 -0.39
C LEU A 56 7.61 1.18 -0.54
N ASP A 57 8.25 0.60 -1.56
CA ASP A 57 8.27 -0.85 -1.77
C ASP A 57 9.09 -1.58 -0.69
N GLY A 58 10.11 -0.92 -0.13
CA GLY A 58 10.93 -1.43 0.97
C GLY A 58 10.27 -1.34 2.36
N ASP A 59 9.32 -0.43 2.55
CA ASP A 59 8.59 -0.28 3.81
C ASP A 59 7.53 -1.39 3.98
N ARG A 60 7.88 -2.39 4.81
CA ARG A 60 7.02 -3.53 5.13
C ARG A 60 5.78 -3.12 5.92
N ALA A 61 5.88 -2.12 6.79
CA ALA A 61 4.75 -1.65 7.58
C ALA A 61 3.73 -0.97 6.67
N PHE A 62 4.20 -0.11 5.77
CA PHE A 62 3.39 0.50 4.72
C PHE A 62 2.74 -0.55 3.82
N THR A 63 3.51 -1.53 3.33
CA THR A 63 3.01 -2.59 2.45
C THR A 63 1.91 -3.44 3.12
N ARG A 64 2.06 -3.74 4.41
CA ARG A 64 1.02 -4.45 5.20
C ARG A 64 -0.23 -3.61 5.36
N ALA A 65 -0.10 -2.34 5.75
CA ALA A 65 -1.22 -1.43 5.91
C ALA A 65 -2.03 -1.27 4.61
N ARG A 66 -1.34 -1.18 3.46
CA ARG A 66 -1.99 -1.13 2.13
C ARG A 66 -2.80 -2.40 1.85
N LYS A 67 -2.26 -3.59 2.16
CA LYS A 67 -2.95 -4.87 1.98
C LYS A 67 -4.17 -5.02 2.88
N ASP A 68 -4.09 -4.49 4.09
CA ASP A 68 -5.15 -4.58 5.10
C ASP A 68 -6.26 -3.54 4.90
N GLY A 69 -6.19 -2.76 3.80
CA GLY A 69 -7.23 -1.79 3.41
C GLY A 69 -7.19 -0.49 4.19
N LEU A 70 -6.13 -0.24 4.96
CA LEU A 70 -5.90 1.05 5.62
C LEU A 70 -5.41 2.12 4.63
N GLY A 71 -5.07 1.72 3.39
CA GLY A 71 -4.69 2.59 2.28
C GLY A 71 -5.76 2.65 1.19
N ASP A 72 -7.03 2.88 1.55
CA ASP A 72 -8.14 3.09 0.59
C ASP A 72 -8.04 4.47 -0.09
N GLY A 73 -6.85 4.75 -0.66
CA GLY A 73 -6.59 5.88 -1.55
C GLY A 73 -6.33 5.34 -2.94
N ASP A 74 -7.37 5.37 -3.79
CA ASP A 74 -7.35 5.33 -5.27
C ASP A 74 -6.15 4.64 -5.97
N ASP A 75 -5.82 3.40 -5.61
CA ASP A 75 -4.96 2.55 -6.44
C ASP A 75 -5.85 1.75 -7.42
N PRO A 76 -5.94 2.14 -8.71
CA PRO A 76 -6.84 1.50 -9.66
C PRO A 76 -6.41 0.09 -10.07
N ALA A 77 -5.22 -0.37 -9.65
CA ALA A 77 -4.68 -1.68 -10.02
C ALA A 77 -5.04 -2.80 -9.04
N THR A 78 -5.57 -2.49 -7.85
CA THR A 78 -5.80 -3.52 -6.83
C THR A 78 -7.26 -4.01 -6.84
N PRO A 79 -7.53 -5.28 -7.19
CA PRO A 79 -8.90 -5.79 -7.13
C PRO A 79 -9.35 -5.79 -5.66
N LYS A 80 -10.38 -4.98 -5.36
CA LYS A 80 -11.08 -4.98 -4.07
C LYS A 80 -11.58 -6.39 -3.79
N ARG A 81 -10.81 -7.19 -3.05
CA ARG A 81 -11.25 -8.48 -2.53
C ARG A 81 -12.41 -8.19 -1.59
N ARG A 82 -13.64 -8.24 -2.12
CA ARG A 82 -14.87 -8.33 -1.33
C ARG A 82 -14.63 -9.41 -0.28
N ARG A 83 -14.33 -8.99 0.96
CA ARG A 83 -14.40 -9.88 2.11
C ARG A 83 -15.82 -10.41 2.12
N ARG A 84 -15.94 -11.67 1.71
CA ARG A 84 -17.16 -12.45 1.71
C ARG A 84 -17.60 -12.51 3.18
N ARG A 85 -18.48 -11.61 3.60
CA ARG A 85 -19.22 -11.74 4.86
C ARG A 85 -20.09 -12.99 4.68
N LEU A 86 -19.60 -14.13 5.17
CA LEU A 86 -20.44 -15.29 5.34
C LEU A 86 -21.23 -15.03 6.63
N GLY A 87 -22.50 -14.68 6.44
CA GLY A 87 -23.46 -14.60 7.52
C GLY A 87 -23.73 -15.99 8.10
N GLY A 88 -23.95 -16.01 9.41
CA GLY A 88 -24.32 -17.17 10.19
C GLY A 88 -24.90 -16.72 11.52
N GLU A 89 -25.88 -15.82 11.47
CA GLU A 89 -26.82 -15.60 12.58
C GLU A 89 -27.89 -16.69 12.48
N GLY A 90 -27.96 -17.51 13.51
CA GLY A 90 -28.95 -18.56 13.69
C GLY A 90 -29.15 -18.77 15.18
N SER A 91 -29.78 -17.80 15.84
CA SER A 91 -30.38 -17.97 17.15
C SER A 91 -31.55 -18.94 17.02
N THR A 92 -31.51 -20.07 17.72
CA THR A 92 -32.71 -20.78 18.12
C THR A 92 -32.72 -20.88 19.63
N ASP A 93 -33.70 -20.19 20.17
CA ASP A 93 -34.08 -20.12 21.57
C ASP A 93 -34.80 -21.41 22.02
N SER A 94 -34.51 -21.82 23.26
CA SER A 94 -35.35 -22.57 24.22
C SER A 94 -35.68 -24.07 24.02
N PRO A 95 -36.08 -24.83 25.08
CA PRO A 95 -36.13 -24.50 26.52
C PRO A 95 -35.48 -25.55 27.47
N GLU A 96 -35.41 -25.14 28.73
CA GLU A 96 -35.16 -25.84 29.99
C GLU A 96 -35.84 -27.23 30.15
N THR A 97 -35.15 -28.20 30.77
CA THR A 97 -35.80 -29.31 31.49
C THR A 97 -34.97 -29.69 32.73
N THR A 98 -35.65 -29.56 33.87
CA THR A 98 -35.32 -29.96 35.24
C THR A 98 -34.95 -31.45 35.41
N SER A 99 -34.06 -31.75 36.38
CA SER A 99 -34.10 -32.89 37.36
C SER A 99 -32.69 -33.45 37.59
N GLN A 100 -32.06 -33.19 38.76
CA GLN A 100 -32.15 -33.87 40.06
C GLN A 100 -31.12 -35.00 40.27
N ALA A 101 -30.39 -34.88 41.40
CA ALA A 101 -29.82 -35.92 42.26
C ALA A 101 -28.61 -36.73 41.69
N THR A 102 -27.58 -37.18 42.42
CA THR A 102 -27.37 -37.58 43.84
C THR A 102 -25.85 -37.56 44.18
N SER A 103 -25.56 -37.61 45.50
CA SER A 103 -24.29 -37.95 46.20
C SER A 103 -23.36 -38.97 45.51
N SER A 104 -22.05 -39.02 45.77
CA SER A 104 -21.31 -39.00 47.05
C SER A 104 -19.84 -38.61 46.85
#